data_AF-A0A5B9YAR6-F1
#
_entry.id   AF-A0A5B9YAR6-F1
#
_cell.length_a   1.000
_cell.length_b   1.000
_cell.length_c   1.000
_cell.angle_alpha   90.00
_cell.angle_beta   90.00
_cell.angle_gamma   90.00
#
_symmetry.space_group_name_H-M   'P 1'
#
loop_
_entity.id
_entity.type
_entity.pdbx_description
1 polymer ?
#
loop_
_entity_poly.entity_id
_entity_poly.type
_entity_poly.pdbx_seq_one_letter_code
_entity_poly.pdbx_strand_id
1 'polypeptide(L)'
;MNLLFRMMYMWMRQSYPTGEQLANAISLIGSSIENEKSDAMFYEWLINNVPNNIGEKARQDIIKTITGIKEDEQMHNKIFKSMYKQLTGNEAPMPMEEEFVPPANFTEGIIKALKGETEAVRRYRTIMSGLPDNSYRDAVFNILTDEIRHGILYNYVYTTTIMS
;
A
#
# COMPACT_ATOMS: atom_id res chain seq x y z
N MET A 1 10.96 18.84 -40.77
CA MET A 1 10.86 19.26 -39.36
C MET A 1 12.25 19.15 -38.74
N ASN A 2 12.85 20.25 -38.29
CA ASN A 2 14.28 20.34 -37.99
C ASN A 2 14.63 19.67 -36.64
N LEU A 3 15.81 19.05 -36.50
CA LEU A 3 16.22 18.32 -35.30
C LEU A 3 16.15 19.18 -34.03
N LEU A 4 16.50 20.47 -34.16
CA LEU A 4 16.35 21.49 -33.13
C LEU A 4 14.90 21.73 -32.71
N PHE A 5 13.95 21.71 -33.65
CA PHE A 5 12.52 21.84 -33.34
C PHE A 5 12.00 20.59 -32.61
N ARG A 6 12.51 19.40 -32.95
CA ARG A 6 12.19 18.15 -32.25
C ARG A 6 12.79 18.10 -30.84
N MET A 7 14.02 18.58 -30.67
CA MET A 7 14.67 18.72 -29.36
C MET A 7 13.99 19.80 -28.50
N MET A 8 13.60 20.93 -29.09
CA MET A 8 12.85 21.99 -28.42
C MET A 8 11.44 21.53 -28.05
N TYR A 9 10.76 20.75 -28.91
CA TYR A 9 9.49 20.08 -28.58
C TYR A 9 9.65 18.97 -27.53
N MET A 10 10.81 18.33 -27.44
CA MET A 10 11.13 17.38 -26.36
C MET A 10 11.46 18.10 -25.04
N TRP A 11 12.07 19.28 -25.09
CA TRP A 11 12.28 20.16 -23.93
C TRP A 11 10.99 20.87 -23.48
N MET A 12 10.07 21.14 -24.42
CA MET A 12 8.73 21.69 -24.17
C MET A 12 7.65 20.61 -23.97
N ARG A 13 8.00 19.31 -23.99
CA ARG A 13 7.17 18.32 -23.30
C ARG A 13 7.27 18.65 -21.82
N GLN A 14 6.29 19.44 -21.37
CA GLN A 14 5.83 19.61 -19.99
C GLN A 14 6.72 18.86 -19.00
N SER A 15 7.63 19.58 -18.33
CA SER A 15 8.57 19.03 -17.34
C SER A 15 7.82 18.02 -16.47
N TYR A 16 8.07 16.73 -16.69
CA TYR A 16 7.35 15.66 -16.03
C TYR A 16 8.17 15.19 -14.83
N PRO A 17 7.58 15.05 -13.65
CA PRO A 17 6.24 15.49 -13.27
C PRO A 17 6.17 17.02 -13.16
N THR A 18 4.97 17.58 -13.34
CA THR A 18 4.71 18.99 -13.01
C THR A 18 4.82 19.21 -11.50
N GLY A 19 5.03 20.45 -11.07
CA GLY A 19 5.08 20.79 -9.65
C GLY A 19 3.80 20.42 -8.88
N GLU A 20 2.63 20.54 -9.53
CA GLU A 20 1.34 20.12 -8.97
C GLU A 20 1.26 18.60 -8.77
N GLN A 21 1.72 17.83 -9.76
CA GLN A 21 1.77 16.36 -9.65
C GLN A 21 2.71 15.91 -8.54
N LEU A 22 3.87 16.56 -8.40
CA LEU A 22 4.82 16.28 -7.32
C LEU A 22 4.23 16.61 -5.96
N ALA A 23 3.61 17.78 -5.80
CA ALA A 23 2.96 18.17 -4.56
C ALA A 23 1.85 17.20 -4.16
N ASN A 24 1.02 16.78 -5.12
CA ASN A 24 -0.01 15.77 -4.88
C ASN A 24 0.59 14.41 -4.48
N ALA A 25 1.65 13.95 -5.16
CA ALA A 25 2.32 12.70 -4.80
C ALA A 25 2.90 12.74 -3.38
N ILE A 26 3.54 13.85 -2.97
CA ILE A 26 4.05 14.05 -1.61
C ILE A 26 2.90 13.99 -0.59
N SER A 27 1.78 14.66 -0.87
CA SER A 27 0.60 14.62 0.00
C SER A 27 0.07 13.20 0.16
N LEU A 28 -0.06 12.46 -0.94
CA LEU A 28 -0.54 11.08 -0.93
C LEU A 28 0.43 10.13 -0.23
N ILE A 29 1.75 10.31 -0.38
CA ILE A 29 2.76 9.58 0.40
C ILE A 29 2.53 9.83 1.89
N GLY A 30 2.37 11.09 2.31
CA GLY A 30 2.10 11.43 3.70
C GLY A 30 0.83 10.77 4.25
N SER A 31 -0.24 10.72 3.43
CA SER A 31 -1.49 10.03 3.80
C SER A 31 -1.44 8.50 3.72
N SER A 32 -0.39 7.92 3.12
CA SER A 32 -0.17 6.47 3.05
C SER A 32 0.70 5.94 4.20
N ILE A 33 1.14 6.83 5.08
CA ILE A 33 1.92 6.46 6.26
C ILE A 33 0.94 6.06 7.35
N GLU A 34 0.97 4.76 7.69
CA GLU A 34 -0.01 4.15 8.58
C GLU A 34 0.40 4.23 10.06
N ASN A 35 -0.61 4.06 10.92
CA ASN A 35 -0.42 4.00 12.36
C ASN A 35 -0.06 2.57 12.79
N GLU A 36 1.26 2.34 12.93
CA GLU A 36 1.84 1.03 13.24
C GLU A 36 1.18 0.31 14.43
N LYS A 37 0.65 1.04 15.42
CA LYS A 37 -0.07 0.46 16.55
C LYS A 37 -1.44 -0.09 16.12
N SER A 38 -2.23 0.71 15.40
CA SER A 38 -3.54 0.27 14.88
C SER A 38 -3.38 -0.92 13.93
N ASP A 39 -2.39 -0.89 13.05
CA ASP A 39 -2.16 -1.95 12.07
C ASP A 39 -1.73 -3.24 12.77
N ALA A 40 -0.81 -3.13 13.74
CA ALA A 40 -0.41 -4.28 14.55
C ALA A 40 -1.61 -4.95 15.24
N MET A 41 -2.52 -4.15 15.82
CA MET A 41 -3.75 -4.65 16.43
C MET A 41 -4.69 -5.31 15.41
N PHE A 42 -4.83 -4.74 14.21
CA PHE A 42 -5.66 -5.31 13.15
C PHE A 42 -5.16 -6.67 12.67
N TYR A 43 -3.86 -6.79 12.35
CA TYR A 43 -3.29 -8.07 11.91
C TYR A 43 -3.30 -9.13 13.01
N GLU A 44 -3.01 -8.74 14.26
CA GLU A 44 -3.12 -9.65 15.40
C GLU A 44 -4.57 -10.15 15.56
N TRP A 45 -5.54 -9.26 15.42
CA TRP A 45 -6.94 -9.64 15.44
C TRP A 45 -7.29 -10.62 14.31
N LEU A 46 -6.85 -10.38 13.07
CA LEU A 46 -7.09 -11.31 11.96
C LEU A 46 -6.49 -12.70 12.24
N ILE A 47 -5.22 -12.76 12.64
CA ILE A 47 -4.51 -14.01 12.92
C ILE A 47 -5.21 -14.82 14.03
N ASN A 48 -5.66 -14.13 15.09
CA ASN A 48 -6.34 -14.77 16.22
C ASN A 48 -7.77 -15.22 15.90
N ASN A 49 -8.39 -14.65 14.86
CA ASN A 49 -9.76 -14.95 14.46
C ASN A 49 -9.87 -15.83 13.19
N VAL A 50 -8.76 -16.41 12.72
CA VAL A 50 -8.81 -17.38 11.62
C VAL A 50 -9.72 -18.55 12.03
N PRO A 51 -10.73 -18.94 11.21
CA PRO A 51 -11.68 -19.97 11.58
C PRO A 51 -11.03 -21.33 11.87
N ASN A 52 -11.53 -22.03 12.88
CA ASN A 52 -10.98 -23.34 13.29
C ASN A 52 -11.61 -24.53 12.52
N ASN A 53 -12.68 -24.29 11.75
CA ASN A 53 -13.45 -25.31 11.04
C ASN A 53 -12.91 -25.65 9.62
N ILE A 54 -11.80 -25.04 9.21
CA ILE A 54 -11.24 -25.16 7.84
C ILE A 54 -10.11 -26.20 7.72
N GLY A 55 -9.85 -26.94 8.80
CA GLY A 55 -8.75 -27.90 8.91
C GLY A 55 -7.40 -27.24 9.22
N GLU A 56 -6.57 -27.94 9.98
CA GLU A 56 -5.35 -27.37 10.57
C GLU A 56 -4.37 -26.86 9.51
N LYS A 57 -4.17 -27.61 8.41
CA LYS A 57 -3.26 -27.21 7.35
C LYS A 57 -3.67 -25.87 6.70
N ALA A 58 -4.94 -25.75 6.31
CA ALA A 58 -5.44 -24.51 5.68
C ALA A 58 -5.36 -23.33 6.65
N ARG A 59 -5.68 -23.57 7.93
CA ARG A 59 -5.56 -22.56 9.00
C ARG A 59 -4.12 -22.04 9.12
N GLN A 60 -3.12 -22.94 9.14
CA GLN A 60 -1.71 -22.54 9.20
C GLN A 60 -1.26 -21.80 7.94
N ASP A 61 -1.70 -22.24 6.75
CA ASP A 61 -1.38 -21.57 5.49
C ASP A 61 -1.97 -20.13 5.44
N ILE A 62 -3.18 -19.93 5.96
CA ILE A 62 -3.82 -18.61 6.07
C ILE A 62 -3.11 -17.71 7.07
N ILE A 63 -2.76 -18.23 8.26
CA ILE A 63 -2.02 -17.46 9.27
C ILE A 63 -0.68 -16.99 8.69
N LYS A 64 0.04 -17.89 8.01
CA LYS A 64 1.30 -17.56 7.34
C LYS A 64 1.10 -16.49 6.27
N THR A 65 0.03 -16.59 5.48
CA THR A 65 -0.30 -15.61 4.43
C THR A 65 -0.54 -14.22 5.02
N ILE A 66 -1.40 -14.11 6.05
CA ILE A 66 -1.71 -12.83 6.71
C ILE A 66 -0.47 -12.25 7.39
N THR A 67 0.39 -13.11 7.97
CA THR A 67 1.66 -12.69 8.58
C THR A 67 2.63 -12.12 7.55
N GLY A 68 2.74 -12.75 6.37
CA GLY A 68 3.57 -12.22 5.27
C GLY A 68 3.10 -10.85 4.80
N ILE A 69 1.79 -10.67 4.59
CA ILE A 69 1.22 -9.37 4.20
C ILE A 69 1.55 -8.29 5.26
N LYS A 70 1.40 -8.60 6.54
CA LYS A 70 1.78 -7.68 7.64
C LYS A 70 3.23 -7.23 7.54
N GLU A 71 4.16 -8.15 7.26
CA GLU A 71 5.59 -7.84 7.15
C GLU A 71 5.87 -6.93 5.95
N ASP A 72 5.19 -7.16 4.83
CA ASP A 72 5.26 -6.34 3.63
C ASP A 72 4.76 -4.91 3.91
N GLU A 73 3.59 -4.75 4.55
CA GLU A 73 3.03 -3.42 4.92
C GLU A 73 3.95 -2.64 5.87
N GLN A 74 4.55 -3.33 6.84
CA GLN A 74 5.53 -2.71 7.74
C GLN A 74 6.76 -2.19 6.99
N MET A 75 7.16 -2.87 5.91
CA MET A 75 8.24 -2.41 5.04
C MET A 75 7.79 -1.24 4.18
N HIS A 76 6.58 -1.28 3.60
CA HIS A 76 6.02 -0.20 2.80
C HIS A 76 5.91 1.10 3.60
N ASN A 77 5.44 1.04 4.86
CA ASN A 77 5.35 2.21 5.73
C ASN A 77 6.74 2.84 5.98
N LYS A 78 7.78 2.02 6.17
CA LYS A 78 9.18 2.52 6.30
C LYS A 78 9.67 3.18 5.02
N ILE A 79 9.34 2.61 3.86
CA ILE A 79 9.70 3.18 2.56
C ILE A 79 9.01 4.54 2.38
N PHE A 80 7.71 4.65 2.65
CA PHE A 80 6.98 5.92 2.53
C PHE A 80 7.48 6.98 3.51
N LYS A 81 7.76 6.64 4.76
CA LYS A 81 8.39 7.57 5.73
C LYS A 81 9.74 8.10 5.21
N SER A 82 10.58 7.20 4.68
CA SER A 82 11.88 7.57 4.10
C SER A 82 11.73 8.46 2.87
N MET A 83 10.84 8.09 1.95
CA MET A 83 10.55 8.88 0.74
C MET A 83 10.02 10.27 1.08
N TYR A 84 9.08 10.37 2.02
CA TYR A 84 8.53 11.66 2.46
C TYR A 84 9.64 12.58 3.00
N LYS A 85 10.53 12.05 3.85
CA LYS A 85 11.65 12.81 4.39
C LYS A 85 12.63 13.25 3.32
N GLN A 86 12.95 12.40 2.35
CA GLN A 86 13.85 12.76 1.26
C GLN A 86 13.25 13.86 0.35
N LEU A 87 11.96 13.78 0.05
CA LEU A 87 11.28 14.73 -0.85
C LEU A 87 10.98 16.08 -0.19
N THR A 88 10.74 16.10 1.13
CA THR A 88 10.30 17.32 1.84
C THR A 88 11.36 17.91 2.77
N GLY A 89 12.37 17.13 3.15
CA GLY A 89 13.32 17.48 4.21
C GLY A 89 12.76 17.36 5.64
N ASN A 90 11.47 17.03 5.80
CA ASN A 90 10.80 16.96 7.10
C ASN A 90 10.44 15.52 7.45
N GLU A 91 10.37 15.22 8.76
CA GLU A 91 9.78 13.95 9.19
C GLU A 91 8.32 13.85 8.73
N ALA A 92 7.89 12.61 8.46
CA ALA A 92 6.51 12.34 8.13
C ALA A 92 5.56 12.80 9.25
N PRO A 93 4.35 13.28 8.92
CA PRO A 93 3.35 13.58 9.93
C PRO A 93 3.08 12.32 10.75
N MET A 94 3.01 12.47 12.08
CA MET A 94 2.56 11.38 12.93
C MET A 94 1.06 11.16 12.65
N PRO A 95 0.64 9.94 12.27
CA PRO A 95 -0.76 9.64 12.12
C PRO A 95 -1.47 9.82 13.47
N MET A 96 -2.72 10.29 13.44
CA MET A 96 -3.50 10.46 14.65
C MET A 96 -3.66 9.10 15.35
N GLU A 97 -3.57 9.08 16.68
CA GLU A 97 -3.95 7.89 17.43
C GLU A 97 -5.47 7.74 17.34
N GLU A 98 -5.91 6.72 16.61
CA GLU A 98 -7.29 6.28 16.59
C GLU A 98 -7.43 5.02 17.44
N GLU A 99 -8.56 4.91 18.15
CA GLU A 99 -8.89 3.69 18.88
C GLU A 99 -9.17 2.57 17.87
N PHE A 100 -8.49 1.44 18.04
CA PHE A 100 -8.71 0.29 17.17
C PHE A 100 -10.12 -0.28 17.39
N VAL A 101 -10.93 -0.28 16.33
CA VAL A 101 -12.24 -0.93 16.31
C VAL A 101 -12.14 -2.25 15.54
N PRO A 102 -12.30 -3.41 16.21
CA PRO A 102 -12.23 -4.70 15.54
C PRO A 102 -13.40 -4.87 14.54
N PRO A 103 -13.19 -5.58 13.42
CA PRO A 103 -14.27 -5.96 12.53
C PRO A 103 -15.31 -6.85 13.25
N ALA A 104 -16.55 -6.85 12.75
CA ALA A 104 -17.64 -7.62 13.35
C ALA A 104 -17.39 -9.15 13.35
N ASN A 105 -16.67 -9.65 12.35
CA ASN A 105 -16.28 -11.05 12.21
C ASN A 105 -15.11 -11.16 11.21
N PHE A 106 -14.46 -12.33 11.17
CA PHE A 106 -13.28 -12.56 10.33
C PHE A 106 -13.53 -12.23 8.86
N THR A 107 -14.70 -12.59 8.32
CA THR A 107 -15.10 -12.29 6.94
C THR A 107 -15.11 -10.80 6.65
N GLU A 108 -15.76 -10.00 7.51
CA GLU A 108 -15.77 -8.54 7.37
C GLU A 108 -14.35 -7.95 7.48
N GLY A 109 -13.49 -8.55 8.31
CA GLY A 109 -12.07 -8.19 8.39
C GLY A 109 -11.33 -8.41 7.07
N ILE A 110 -11.50 -9.56 6.44
CA ILE A 110 -10.89 -9.88 5.14
C ILE A 110 -11.45 -9.01 4.01
N ILE A 111 -12.76 -8.76 3.99
CA ILE A 111 -13.39 -7.85 3.00
C ILE A 111 -12.85 -6.42 3.17
N LYS A 112 -12.68 -5.95 4.42
CA LYS A 112 -12.10 -4.64 4.72
C LYS A 112 -10.66 -4.56 4.19
N ALA A 113 -9.83 -5.55 4.50
CA ALA A 113 -8.43 -5.59 4.04
C ALA A 113 -8.34 -5.62 2.51
N LEU A 114 -9.09 -6.50 1.85
CA LEU A 114 -9.14 -6.59 0.38
C LEU A 114 -9.51 -5.24 -0.28
N LYS A 115 -10.52 -4.54 0.25
CA LYS A 115 -10.90 -3.20 -0.25
C LYS A 115 -9.77 -2.19 -0.04
N GLY A 116 -9.08 -2.26 1.11
CA GLY A 116 -7.87 -1.50 1.39
C GLY A 116 -6.86 -1.61 0.25
N GLU A 117 -6.50 -2.84 -0.14
CA GLU A 117 -5.49 -3.07 -1.18
C GLU A 117 -5.93 -2.51 -2.53
N THR A 118 -7.22 -2.62 -2.87
CA THR A 118 -7.71 -2.05 -4.13
C THR A 118 -7.63 -0.53 -4.18
N GLU A 119 -7.83 0.14 -3.04
CA GLU A 119 -7.65 1.59 -2.94
C GLU A 119 -6.17 1.98 -2.88
N ALA A 120 -5.33 1.18 -2.23
CA ALA A 120 -3.87 1.34 -2.24
C ALA A 120 -3.31 1.29 -3.66
N VAL A 121 -3.72 0.31 -4.49
CA VAL A 121 -3.33 0.25 -5.91
C VAL A 121 -3.67 1.53 -6.68
N ARG A 122 -4.88 2.09 -6.46
CA ARG A 122 -5.28 3.35 -7.11
C ARG A 122 -4.41 4.51 -6.64
N ARG A 123 -4.20 4.62 -5.33
CA ARG A 123 -3.39 5.67 -4.69
C ARG A 123 -1.95 5.62 -5.18
N TYR A 124 -1.31 4.46 -5.14
CA TYR A 124 0.10 4.29 -5.45
C TYR A 124 0.39 4.49 -6.93
N ARG A 125 -0.57 4.17 -7.81
CA ARG A 125 -0.48 4.55 -9.24
C ARG A 125 -0.41 6.07 -9.41
N THR A 126 -1.23 6.82 -8.68
CA THR A 126 -1.21 8.29 -8.71
C THR A 126 0.10 8.82 -8.15
N ILE A 127 0.59 8.29 -7.02
CA ILE A 127 1.90 8.66 -6.45
C ILE A 127 3.01 8.44 -7.49
N MET A 128 3.10 7.25 -8.08
CA MET A 128 4.11 6.90 -9.08
C MET A 128 4.09 7.85 -10.30
N SER A 129 2.92 8.36 -10.67
CA SER A 129 2.78 9.31 -11.78
C SER A 129 3.27 10.73 -11.45
N GLY A 130 3.39 11.08 -10.17
CA GLY A 130 3.85 12.40 -9.72
C GLY A 130 5.29 12.44 -9.24
N LEU A 131 6.05 11.34 -9.35
CA LEU A 131 7.43 11.26 -8.86
C LEU A 131 8.48 11.60 -9.94
N PRO A 132 9.56 12.31 -9.58
CA PRO A 132 10.51 12.90 -10.54
C PRO A 132 11.60 11.95 -11.01
N ASP A 133 12.02 11.00 -10.18
CA ASP A 133 13.14 10.10 -10.45
C ASP A 133 12.68 8.64 -10.52
N ASN A 134 13.37 7.84 -11.35
CA ASN A 134 13.05 6.43 -11.52
C ASN A 134 13.24 5.62 -10.23
N SER A 135 14.18 5.96 -9.36
CA SER A 135 14.37 5.27 -8.07
C SER A 135 13.13 5.35 -7.18
N TYR A 136 12.50 6.53 -7.08
CA TYR A 136 11.23 6.68 -6.36
C TYR A 136 10.09 5.93 -7.03
N ARG A 137 10.05 5.96 -8.36
CA ARG A 137 9.01 5.28 -9.14
C ARG A 137 9.12 3.76 -9.03
N ASP A 138 10.33 3.22 -9.04
CA ASP A 138 10.60 1.79 -8.88
C ASP A 138 10.26 1.32 -7.46
N ALA A 139 10.56 2.13 -6.44
CA ALA A 139 10.15 1.85 -5.07
C ALA A 139 8.61 1.76 -4.95
N VAL A 140 7.88 2.74 -5.49
CA VAL A 140 6.41 2.74 -5.47
C VAL A 140 5.83 1.67 -6.38
N PHE A 141 6.50 1.32 -7.49
CA PHE A 141 6.09 0.23 -8.35
C PHE A 141 6.14 -1.11 -7.61
N ASN A 142 7.20 -1.37 -6.85
CA ASN A 142 7.31 -2.60 -6.05
C ASN A 142 6.18 -2.70 -5.02
N ILE A 143 5.93 -1.61 -4.27
CA ILE A 143 4.80 -1.53 -3.32
C ILE A 143 3.48 -1.79 -4.05
N LEU A 144 3.22 -1.09 -5.16
CA LEU A 144 2.00 -1.27 -5.96
C LEU A 144 1.81 -2.72 -6.41
N THR A 145 2.89 -3.42 -6.81
CA THR A 145 2.80 -4.83 -7.20
C THR A 145 2.56 -5.75 -6.00
N ASP A 146 3.08 -5.41 -4.83
CA ASP A 146 2.74 -6.10 -3.59
C ASP A 146 1.26 -5.94 -3.26
N GLU A 147 0.68 -4.73 -3.37
CA GLU A 147 -0.76 -4.53 -3.13
C GLU A 147 -1.66 -5.37 -4.04
N ILE A 148 -1.27 -5.48 -5.32
CA ILE A 148 -1.98 -6.36 -6.26
C ILE A 148 -1.90 -7.81 -5.79
N ARG A 149 -0.72 -8.25 -5.35
CA ARG A 149 -0.52 -9.60 -4.80
C ARG A 149 -1.32 -9.78 -3.51
N HIS A 150 -1.33 -8.81 -2.60
CA HIS A 150 -2.10 -8.85 -1.35
C HIS A 150 -3.59 -9.01 -1.63
N GLY A 151 -4.14 -8.26 -2.59
CA GLY A 151 -5.53 -8.45 -3.02
C GLY A 151 -5.83 -9.86 -3.55
N ILE A 152 -4.89 -10.48 -4.28
CA ILE A 152 -5.02 -11.88 -4.73
C ILE A 152 -4.96 -12.84 -3.52
N LEU A 153 -4.06 -12.61 -2.58
CA LEU A 153 -3.92 -13.43 -1.37
C LEU A 153 -5.14 -13.32 -0.46
N TYR A 154 -5.72 -12.13 -0.29
CA TYR A 154 -6.96 -11.96 0.47
C TYR A 154 -8.15 -12.64 -0.21
N ASN A 155 -8.22 -12.66 -1.53
CA ASN A 155 -9.22 -13.47 -2.25
C ASN A 155 -9.02 -14.97 -1.99
N TYR A 156 -7.77 -15.46 -1.96
CA TYR A 156 -7.46 -16.82 -1.57
C TYR A 156 -7.90 -17.13 -0.13
N VAL A 157 -7.59 -16.25 0.82
CA VAL A 157 -8.04 -16.39 2.23
C VAL A 157 -9.56 -16.40 2.30
N TYR A 158 -10.25 -15.47 1.62
CA TYR A 158 -11.70 -15.38 1.61
C TYR A 158 -12.36 -16.67 1.10
N THR A 159 -11.92 -17.14 -0.07
CA THR A 159 -12.47 -18.37 -0.68
C THR A 159 -12.18 -19.61 0.15
N THR A 160 -11.02 -19.70 0.78
CA THR A 160 -10.62 -20.85 1.61
C THR A 160 -11.28 -20.87 2.98
N THR A 161 -11.74 -19.72 3.50
CA THR A 161 -12.31 -19.63 4.86
C THR A 161 -13.83 -19.58 4.91
N ILE A 162 -14.46 -19.11 3.83
CA ILE A 162 -15.89 -18.72 3.85
C ILE A 162 -16.72 -19.53 2.85
N MET A 163 -16.10 -19.99 1.76
CA MET A 163 -16.77 -20.85 0.78
C MET A 163 -16.50 -22.35 1.01
N SER A 164 -15.74 -22.69 2.05
CA SER A 164 -15.39 -24.04 2.50
C SER A 164 -16.36 -24.55 3.58
#